data_AF-A0A843S3X4-F1
#
_entry.id   AF-A0A843S3X4-F1
#
_cell.length_a   1.000
_cell.length_b   1.000
_cell.length_c   1.000
_cell.angle_alpha   90.00
_cell.angle_beta   90.00
_cell.angle_gamma   90.00
#
_symmetry.space_group_name_H-M   'P 1'
#
loop_
_entity.id
_entity.type
_entity.pdbx_description
1 polymer ?
#
loop_
_entity_poly.entity_id
_entity_poly.type
_entity_poly.pdbx_seq_one_letter_code
_entity_poly.pdbx_strand_id
1 'polypeptide(L)'
;MTIARTLFLWWCVFVFWVGWQTGTALSAEQEPTVGHGLLCDTIPQVERFVELSQEMGANPVTTVATINQEEENPTACAFAAVTFLPIGVVKHINYDHKAYLVIAVTVTGFAGPQGVQPTPPMEQFTVVQIEEMGA
;
A
#
# COMPACT_ATOMS: atom_id res chain seq x y z
N MET A 1 -33.55 72.71 3.20
CA MET A 1 -32.53 72.29 4.18
C MET A 1 -32.87 70.86 4.61
N THR A 2 -32.71 69.85 3.73
CA THR A 2 -31.53 68.99 3.45
C THR A 2 -31.04 68.12 4.62
N ILE A 3 -31.22 66.80 4.44
CA ILE A 3 -30.33 65.66 4.82
C ILE A 3 -30.34 65.31 6.33
N ALA A 4 -31.08 64.33 6.88
CA ALA A 4 -31.48 62.97 6.48
C ALA A 4 -30.33 61.98 6.25
N ARG A 5 -30.21 61.04 7.21
CA ARG A 5 -29.74 59.64 7.06
C ARG A 5 -28.31 59.41 6.58
N THR A 6 -27.38 59.21 7.51
CA THR A 6 -26.11 58.49 7.23
C THR A 6 -25.47 57.96 8.51
N LEU A 7 -26.07 56.92 9.09
CA LEU A 7 -25.50 56.17 10.23
C LEU A 7 -25.81 54.67 10.08
N PHE A 8 -25.62 54.08 8.89
CA PHE A 8 -25.90 52.65 8.69
C PHE A 8 -25.26 52.11 7.40
N LEU A 9 -23.95 52.27 7.19
CA LEU A 9 -23.33 51.76 5.95
C LEU A 9 -21.80 51.55 6.07
N TRP A 10 -21.28 51.20 7.25
CA TRP A 10 -19.85 50.91 7.43
C TRP A 10 -19.59 49.63 8.23
N TRP A 11 -20.48 48.64 8.13
CA TRP A 11 -20.32 47.33 8.77
C TRP A 11 -20.73 46.14 7.88
N CYS A 12 -20.69 46.32 6.55
CA CYS A 12 -20.93 45.23 5.60
C CYS A 12 -19.73 44.94 4.67
N VAL A 13 -18.69 45.79 4.65
CA VAL A 13 -17.57 45.65 3.69
C VAL A 13 -16.37 44.88 4.28
N PHE A 14 -16.20 44.82 5.61
CA PHE A 14 -14.97 44.29 6.22
C PHE A 14 -14.99 42.80 6.61
N VAL A 15 -16.13 42.12 6.55
CA VAL A 15 -16.22 40.67 6.88
C VAL A 15 -16.26 39.79 5.63
N PHE A 16 -16.34 40.37 4.43
CA PHE A 16 -16.49 39.61 3.18
C PHE A 16 -15.19 39.37 2.40
N TRP A 17 -14.03 39.87 2.87
CA TRP A 17 -12.78 39.82 2.08
C TRP A 17 -11.64 38.98 2.67
N VAL A 18 -11.78 38.45 3.89
CA VAL A 18 -10.72 37.63 4.49
C VAL A 18 -11.29 36.27 4.89
N GLY A 19 -11.00 35.26 4.06
CA GLY A 19 -10.77 33.92 4.60
C GLY A 19 -11.81 32.84 4.34
N TRP A 20 -12.41 32.76 3.15
CA TRP A 20 -12.76 31.43 2.61
C TRP A 20 -11.72 31.02 1.59
N GLN A 21 -10.52 30.70 2.09
CA GLN A 21 -9.64 29.81 1.35
C GLN A 21 -10.31 28.43 1.39
N THR A 22 -11.04 28.09 0.34
CA THR A 22 -11.36 26.71 0.02
C THR A 22 -10.03 26.02 -0.23
N GLY A 23 -9.43 25.44 0.82
CA GLY A 23 -8.30 24.56 0.67
C GLY A 23 -8.76 23.37 -0.16
N THR A 24 -8.41 23.36 -1.44
CA THR A 24 -8.42 22.14 -2.23
C THR A 24 -7.38 21.23 -1.58
N ALA A 25 -7.84 20.27 -0.77
CA ALA A 25 -6.98 19.18 -0.35
C ALA A 25 -6.44 18.54 -1.63
N LEU A 26 -5.16 18.76 -1.91
CA LEU A 26 -4.45 18.05 -2.96
C LEU A 26 -4.31 16.62 -2.42
N SER A 27 -5.32 15.78 -2.65
CA SER A 27 -5.18 14.36 -2.41
C SER A 27 -4.12 13.90 -3.39
N ALA A 28 -2.93 13.56 -2.89
CA ALA A 28 -1.92 12.92 -3.71
C ALA A 28 -2.53 11.60 -4.18
N GLU A 29 -3.00 11.57 -5.43
CA GLU A 29 -3.50 10.35 -6.06
C GLU A 29 -2.28 9.45 -6.23
N GLN A 30 -2.13 8.45 -5.35
CA GLN A 30 -1.08 7.45 -5.49
C GLN A 30 -1.39 6.67 -6.77
N GLU A 31 -0.55 6.83 -7.80
CA GLU A 31 -0.74 6.12 -9.05
C GLU A 31 -0.60 4.60 -8.83
N PRO A 32 -1.56 3.80 -9.29
CA PRO A 32 -1.50 2.35 -9.17
C PRO A 32 -0.27 1.80 -9.90
N THR A 33 0.60 1.10 -9.18
CA THR A 33 1.83 0.53 -9.75
C THR A 33 1.60 -0.94 -10.11
N VAL A 34 2.11 -1.39 -11.28
CA VAL A 34 2.13 -2.81 -11.62
C VAL A 34 3.41 -3.44 -11.09
N GLY A 35 3.27 -4.41 -10.19
CA GLY A 35 4.37 -5.18 -9.62
C GLY A 35 4.20 -6.67 -9.86
N HIS A 36 5.31 -7.39 -9.78
CA HIS A 36 5.33 -8.86 -9.82
C HIS A 36 6.06 -9.32 -8.57
N GLY A 37 5.42 -10.17 -7.76
CA GLY A 37 6.04 -10.60 -6.51
C GLY A 37 5.18 -11.57 -5.73
N LEU A 38 5.70 -11.94 -4.56
CA LEU A 38 4.97 -12.70 -3.56
C LEU A 38 3.88 -11.81 -2.96
N LEU A 39 2.67 -12.34 -2.83
CA LEU A 39 1.58 -11.77 -2.08
C LEU A 39 1.06 -12.85 -1.14
N CYS A 40 0.87 -12.49 0.12
CA CYS A 40 0.28 -13.36 1.14
C CYS A 40 -0.83 -12.61 1.88
N ASP A 41 -1.79 -13.36 2.41
CA ASP A 41 -2.93 -12.82 3.14
C ASP A 41 -2.54 -12.27 4.52
N THR A 42 -1.46 -12.78 5.13
CA THR A 42 -1.04 -12.38 6.47
C THR A 42 0.47 -12.22 6.63
N ILE A 43 0.89 -11.42 7.61
CA ILE A 43 2.31 -11.25 7.96
C ILE A 43 2.98 -12.58 8.36
N PRO A 44 2.39 -13.46 9.20
CA PRO A 44 3.00 -14.74 9.53
C PRO A 44 3.32 -15.62 8.31
N GLN A 45 2.47 -15.61 7.29
CA GLN A 45 2.73 -16.34 6.05
C GLN A 45 3.96 -15.79 5.30
N VAL A 46 4.16 -14.48 5.30
CA VAL A 46 5.36 -13.84 4.75
C VAL A 46 6.62 -14.23 5.52
N GLU A 47 6.54 -14.25 6.86
CA GLU A 47 7.65 -14.70 7.71
C GLU A 47 8.01 -16.15 7.42
N ARG A 48 7.00 -17.00 7.32
CA ARG A 48 7.15 -18.41 6.98
C ARG A 48 7.80 -18.60 5.62
N PHE A 49 7.46 -17.78 4.64
CA PHE A 49 8.13 -17.77 3.33
C PHE A 49 9.61 -17.43 3.47
N VAL A 50 9.96 -16.40 4.25
CA VAL A 50 11.37 -16.02 4.48
C VAL A 50 12.14 -17.19 5.10
N GLU A 51 11.59 -17.84 6.13
CA GLU A 51 12.21 -18.99 6.80
C GLU A 51 12.51 -20.13 5.82
N LEU A 52 11.46 -20.59 5.10
CA LEU A 52 11.54 -21.72 4.17
C LEU A 52 12.42 -21.40 2.96
N SER A 53 12.48 -20.13 2.52
CA SER A 53 13.28 -19.72 1.36
C SER A 53 14.80 -19.82 1.59
N GLN A 54 15.26 -19.91 2.84
CA GLN A 54 16.68 -20.08 3.16
C GLN A 54 17.12 -21.54 3.17
N GLU A 55 16.19 -22.50 3.13
CA GLU A 55 16.53 -23.91 3.10
C GLU A 55 17.27 -24.27 1.80
N MET A 56 18.27 -25.15 1.90
CA MET A 56 19.08 -25.54 0.76
C MET A 56 18.23 -26.22 -0.32
N GLY A 57 18.18 -25.63 -1.51
CA GLY A 57 17.37 -26.13 -2.63
C GLY A 57 15.90 -25.73 -2.59
N ALA A 58 15.51 -24.81 -1.70
CA ALA A 58 14.16 -24.26 -1.66
C ALA A 58 13.78 -23.63 -3.00
N ASN A 59 12.66 -24.10 -3.56
CA ASN A 59 12.04 -23.49 -4.73
C ASN A 59 10.91 -22.56 -4.26
N PRO A 60 10.87 -21.28 -4.67
CA PRO A 60 9.84 -20.34 -4.22
C PRO A 60 8.41 -20.83 -4.44
N VAL A 61 8.14 -21.58 -5.51
CA VAL A 61 6.82 -22.14 -5.82
C VAL A 61 6.47 -23.26 -4.84
N THR A 62 7.42 -24.14 -4.52
CA THR A 62 7.18 -25.20 -3.53
C THR A 62 7.03 -24.63 -2.13
N THR A 63 7.78 -23.58 -1.79
CA THR A 63 7.63 -22.86 -0.51
C THR A 63 6.23 -22.28 -0.35
N VAL A 64 5.69 -21.62 -1.38
CA VAL A 64 4.30 -21.13 -1.38
C VAL A 64 3.31 -22.29 -1.23
N ALA A 65 3.52 -23.40 -1.95
CA ALA A 65 2.65 -24.56 -1.84
C ALA A 65 2.63 -25.16 -0.42
N THR A 66 3.79 -25.21 0.24
CA THR A 66 3.92 -25.63 1.64
C THR A 66 3.13 -24.71 2.56
N ILE A 67 3.26 -23.39 2.43
CA ILE A 67 2.52 -22.42 3.25
C ILE A 67 1.01 -22.57 3.04
N ASN A 68 0.56 -22.65 1.79
CA ASN A 68 -0.86 -22.80 1.47
C ASN A 68 -1.44 -24.11 2.02
N GLN A 69 -0.62 -25.16 2.11
CA GLN A 69 -0.98 -26.41 2.76
C GLN A 69 -1.04 -26.28 4.29
N GLU A 70 -0.04 -25.65 4.92
CA GLU A 70 0.02 -25.39 6.36
C GLU A 70 -1.19 -24.54 6.82
N GLU A 71 -1.64 -23.61 5.99
CA GLU A 71 -2.76 -22.69 6.25
C GLU A 71 -4.14 -23.28 5.89
N GLU A 72 -4.19 -24.50 5.34
CA GLU A 72 -5.41 -25.11 4.78
C GLU A 72 -6.16 -24.20 3.78
N ASN A 73 -5.43 -23.31 3.12
CA ASN A 73 -5.95 -22.30 2.20
C ASN A 73 -5.10 -22.28 0.92
N PRO A 74 -5.63 -22.76 -0.22
CA PRO A 74 -4.86 -22.91 -1.46
C PRO A 74 -4.39 -21.57 -2.06
N THR A 75 -4.91 -20.44 -1.58
CA THR A 75 -4.58 -19.09 -2.06
C THR A 75 -3.98 -18.19 -0.98
N ALA A 76 -3.54 -18.75 0.16
CA ALA A 76 -2.94 -17.98 1.25
C ALA A 76 -1.75 -17.13 0.81
N CYS A 77 -0.91 -17.69 -0.06
CA CYS A 77 0.17 -16.99 -0.75
C CYS A 77 0.17 -17.33 -2.25
N ALA A 78 0.64 -16.40 -3.07
CA ALA A 78 0.88 -16.60 -4.49
C ALA A 78 1.97 -15.67 -5.03
N PHE A 79 2.63 -16.08 -6.12
CA PHE A 79 3.35 -15.15 -6.99
C PHE A 79 2.40 -14.62 -8.05
N ALA A 80 2.19 -13.31 -8.08
CA ALA A 80 1.27 -12.70 -9.04
C ALA A 80 1.80 -11.37 -9.57
N ALA A 81 1.36 -11.06 -10.78
CA ALA A 81 1.46 -9.72 -11.34
C ALA A 81 0.20 -8.96 -10.92
N VAL A 82 0.35 -7.86 -10.19
CA VAL A 82 -0.78 -7.09 -9.67
C VAL A 82 -0.60 -5.60 -9.88
N THR A 83 -1.72 -4.91 -10.00
CA THR A 83 -1.79 -3.48 -9.78
C THR A 83 -2.06 -3.25 -8.29
N PHE A 84 -1.23 -2.43 -7.64
CA PHE A 84 -1.32 -2.21 -6.21
C PHE A 84 -0.97 -0.78 -5.81
N LEU A 85 -1.40 -0.41 -4.60
CA LEU A 85 -1.02 0.79 -3.88
C LEU A 85 -0.23 0.40 -2.62
N PRO A 86 1.01 0.86 -2.42
CA PRO A 86 1.73 0.57 -1.19
C PRO A 86 1.09 1.33 -0.01
N ILE A 87 0.85 0.60 1.08
CA ILE A 87 0.40 1.19 2.35
C ILE A 87 1.64 1.63 3.15
N GLY A 88 2.63 0.73 3.26
CA GLY A 88 3.90 1.01 3.94
C GLY A 88 4.58 -0.23 4.49
N VAL A 89 5.76 -0.02 5.08
CA VAL A 89 6.47 -1.07 5.83
C VAL A 89 5.74 -1.31 7.14
N VAL A 90 5.36 -2.56 7.37
CA VAL A 90 4.64 -2.97 8.59
C VAL A 90 5.49 -3.81 9.53
N LYS A 91 6.59 -4.40 9.03
CA LYS A 91 7.52 -5.19 9.85
C LYS A 91 8.93 -5.23 9.26
N HIS A 92 9.92 -5.28 10.13
CA HIS A 92 11.30 -5.63 9.78
C HIS A 92 11.58 -7.05 10.28
N ILE A 93 12.08 -7.91 9.40
CA ILE A 93 12.48 -9.29 9.74
C ILE A 93 14.00 -9.38 9.57
N ASN A 94 14.65 -10.02 10.54
CA ASN A 94 16.04 -10.46 10.39
C ASN A 94 16.06 -11.97 10.46
N TYR A 95 16.58 -12.62 9.42
CA TYR A 95 16.68 -14.07 9.35
C TYR A 95 17.94 -14.47 8.60
N ASP A 96 18.72 -15.40 9.17
CA ASP A 96 19.99 -15.89 8.62
C ASP A 96 20.93 -14.78 8.08
N HIS A 97 21.21 -13.79 8.92
CA HIS A 97 22.07 -12.63 8.60
C HIS A 97 21.57 -11.74 7.44
N LYS A 98 20.33 -11.93 6.98
CA LYS A 98 19.67 -11.09 5.99
C LYS A 98 18.55 -10.30 6.65
N ALA A 99 18.40 -9.06 6.20
CA ALA A 99 17.33 -8.18 6.65
C ALA A 99 16.25 -8.09 5.56
N TYR A 100 15.00 -8.05 5.98
CA TYR A 100 13.83 -7.98 5.12
C TYR A 100 12.82 -6.97 5.65
N LEU A 101 12.07 -6.38 4.73
CA LEU A 101 10.93 -5.52 5.03
C LEU A 101 9.65 -6.22 4.57
N VAL A 102 8.70 -6.37 5.49
CA VAL A 102 7.33 -6.74 5.15
C VAL A 102 6.58 -5.46 4.82
N ILE A 103 5.99 -5.43 3.64
CA ILE A 103 5.26 -4.28 3.11
C ILE A 103 3.79 -4.69 2.97
N ALA A 104 2.90 -3.88 3.52
CA ALA A 104 1.47 -3.99 3.26
C ALA A 104 1.13 -3.24 1.96
N VAL A 105 0.32 -3.87 1.12
CA VAL A 105 -0.13 -3.34 -0.16
C VAL A 105 -1.63 -3.53 -0.30
N THR A 106 -2.29 -2.56 -0.94
CA THR A 106 -3.68 -2.71 -1.39
C THR A 106 -3.67 -3.14 -2.85
N VAL A 107 -4.05 -4.38 -3.12
CA VAL A 107 -4.20 -4.91 -4.48
C VAL A 107 -5.53 -4.45 -5.06
N THR A 108 -5.48 -3.87 -6.27
CA THR A 108 -6.67 -3.36 -6.99
C THR A 108 -6.91 -4.04 -8.33
N GLY A 109 -5.98 -4.88 -8.79
CA GLY A 109 -6.17 -5.67 -10.01
C GLY A 109 -5.08 -6.73 -10.20
N PHE A 110 -5.39 -7.73 -11.02
CA PHE A 110 -4.45 -8.77 -11.45
C PHE A 110 -4.07 -8.54 -12.91
N ALA A 111 -2.77 -8.51 -13.19
CA ALA A 111 -2.24 -8.37 -14.54
C ALA A 111 -2.08 -9.75 -15.20
N GLY A 112 -2.59 -9.90 -16.42
CA GLY A 112 -2.47 -11.12 -17.21
C GLY A 112 -2.37 -10.84 -18.71
N PRO A 113 -2.42 -11.88 -19.56
CA PRO A 113 -2.28 -11.74 -21.02
C PRO A 113 -3.33 -10.84 -21.68
N GLN A 114 -4.49 -10.66 -21.03
CA GLN A 114 -5.58 -9.81 -21.50
C GLN A 114 -5.52 -8.38 -20.91
N GLY A 115 -4.41 -8.02 -20.26
CA GLY A 115 -4.25 -6.78 -19.53
C GLY A 115 -4.60 -6.92 -18.04
N VAL A 116 -4.78 -5.78 -17.37
CA VAL A 116 -5.16 -5.72 -15.96
C VAL A 116 -6.65 -5.95 -15.80
N GLN A 117 -7.02 -6.92 -14.97
CA GLN A 117 -8.38 -7.18 -14.55
C GLN A 117 -8.61 -6.60 -13.15
N PRO A 118 -9.53 -5.64 -12.98
CA PRO A 118 -9.78 -5.02 -11.69
C PRO A 118 -10.41 -6.02 -10.71
N THR A 119 -10.14 -5.84 -9.42
CA THR A 119 -10.69 -6.63 -8.31
C THR A 119 -11.13 -5.70 -7.18
N PRO A 120 -12.08 -6.10 -6.31
CA PRO A 120 -12.29 -5.38 -5.06
C PRO A 120 -10.97 -5.18 -4.31
N PRO A 121 -10.70 -3.97 -3.78
CA PRO A 121 -9.48 -3.71 -3.04
C PRO A 121 -9.29 -4.71 -1.90
N MET A 122 -8.11 -5.33 -1.85
CA MET A 122 -7.74 -6.28 -0.80
C MET A 122 -6.35 -5.93 -0.25
N GLU A 123 -6.22 -5.97 1.07
CA GLU A 123 -4.93 -5.81 1.72
C GLU A 123 -4.17 -7.14 1.65
N GLN A 124 -2.92 -7.09 1.21
CA GLN A 124 -2.00 -8.21 1.18
C GLN A 124 -0.61 -7.78 1.61
N PHE A 125 0.24 -8.76 1.88
CA PHE A 125 1.58 -8.55 2.39
C PHE A 125 2.61 -9.13 1.44
N THR A 126 3.71 -8.40 1.27
CA THR A 126 4.86 -8.85 0.48
C THR A 126 6.15 -8.65 1.27
N VAL A 127 7.25 -9.18 0.77
CA VAL A 127 8.57 -9.04 1.37
C VAL A 127 9.59 -8.60 0.35
N VAL A 128 10.47 -7.69 0.79
CA VAL A 128 11.67 -7.31 0.06
C VAL A 128 12.88 -7.54 0.95
N GLN A 129 13.92 -8.14 0.40
CA GLN A 129 15.22 -8.21 1.08
C GLN A 129 15.89 -6.84 0.95
N ILE A 130 16.45 -6.34 2.05
CA ILE A 130 17.30 -5.15 2.03
C ILE A 130 18.75 -5.60 2.13
N GLU A 131 19.55 -5.20 1.14
CA GLU A 131 21.00 -5.28 1.27
C GLU A 131 21.42 -4.15 2.20
N GLU A 132 22.18 -4.44 3.26
CA GLU A 132 22.87 -3.37 3.98
C GLU A 132 23.78 -2.66 2.99
N MET A 133 23.45 -1.41 2.66
CA MET A 133 24.37 -0.54 1.93
C MET A 133 25.58 -0.35 2.84
N GLY A 134 26.70 -0.98 2.46
CA GLY A 134 27.86 -1.24 3.31
C GLY A 134 28.24 -0.14 4.31
N ALA A 135 28.45 -0.57 5.55
CA ALA A 135 29.19 0.18 6.55
C ALA A 135 30.70 0.18 6.24
#